data_AF-A0A7J5Y718-F1
#
_entry.id   AF-A0A7J5Y718-F1
#
_cell.length_a   1.000
_cell.length_b   1.000
_cell.length_c   1.000
_cell.angle_alpha   90.00
_cell.angle_beta   90.00
_cell.angle_gamma   90.00
#
_symmetry.space_group_name_H-M   'P 1'
#
loop_
_entity.id
_entity.type
_entity.pdbx_description
1 polymer ?
#
loop_
_entity_poly.entity_id
_entity_poly.type
_entity_poly.pdbx_seq_one_letter_code
_entity_poly.pdbx_strand_id
1 'polypeptide(L)'
;MPDTAVRSDLPPTKTIIVYKNGDAFFPGRKLVVNPRQLSTFDSFLTFLTRGLEASFAVRNLYTPREGRKVQHLDNLMHGSVYVAAGQEHFKKLDYSAITTKKPQNKKEEQIRPVVHSRLVVSARCKKATDESCTINVFTNGEVLLLQFE
;
A
#
# COMPACT_ATOMS: atom_id res chain seq x y z
N MET A 1 48.62 -7.64 -34.35
CA MET A 1 47.49 -8.54 -34.07
C MET A 1 46.40 -7.70 -33.39
N PRO A 2 45.20 -7.55 -33.96
CA PRO A 2 44.12 -6.86 -33.26
C PRO A 2 43.49 -7.80 -32.21
N ASP A 3 42.95 -7.13 -31.21
CA ASP A 3 42.37 -7.55 -29.93
C ASP A 3 41.18 -8.53 -30.05
N THR A 4 41.18 -9.61 -29.27
CA THR A 4 39.95 -10.35 -28.95
C THR A 4 39.81 -10.42 -27.43
N ALA A 5 39.63 -9.27 -26.78
CA ALA A 5 38.99 -9.24 -25.48
C ALA A 5 37.54 -9.69 -25.65
N VAL A 6 37.28 -10.98 -25.43
CA VAL A 6 35.93 -11.49 -25.16
C VAL A 6 35.50 -10.90 -23.82
N ARG A 7 35.08 -9.63 -23.84
CA ARG A 7 34.19 -9.10 -22.80
C ARG A 7 32.97 -9.99 -22.90
N SER A 8 32.80 -10.85 -21.90
CA SER A 8 31.59 -11.62 -21.71
C SER A 8 30.43 -10.63 -21.63
N ASP A 9 29.82 -10.36 -22.78
CA ASP A 9 28.65 -9.52 -22.95
C ASP A 9 27.48 -10.32 -22.38
N LEU A 10 27.44 -10.31 -21.06
CA LEU A 10 26.38 -10.91 -20.28
C LEU A 10 25.09 -10.22 -20.69
N PRO A 11 24.04 -10.96 -21.10
CA PRO A 11 22.82 -10.33 -21.59
C PRO A 11 22.32 -9.38 -20.51
N PRO A 12 22.15 -8.07 -20.83
CA PRO A 12 21.89 -7.05 -19.83
C PRO A 12 20.61 -7.40 -19.08
N THR A 13 20.71 -7.37 -17.75
CA THR A 13 19.56 -7.61 -16.90
C THR A 13 18.52 -6.50 -17.15
N LYS A 14 17.31 -6.91 -17.54
CA LYS A 14 16.25 -5.96 -17.91
C LYS A 14 15.43 -5.67 -16.67
N THR A 15 15.26 -4.40 -16.32
CA THR A 15 14.37 -4.03 -15.22
C THR A 15 13.07 -3.52 -15.79
N ILE A 16 11.94 -4.04 -15.32
CA ILE A 16 10.62 -3.67 -15.81
C ILE A 16 9.71 -3.27 -14.66
N ILE A 17 8.66 -2.51 -14.95
CA ILE A 17 7.60 -2.20 -13.98
C ILE A 17 6.34 -2.92 -14.43
N VAL A 18 5.73 -3.69 -13.53
CA VAL A 18 4.57 -4.52 -13.86
C VAL A 18 3.37 -4.12 -13.01
N TYR A 19 2.25 -3.85 -13.68
CA TYR A 19 0.95 -3.55 -13.07
C TYR A 19 0.03 -4.77 -13.12
N LYS A 20 -0.96 -4.81 -12.23
CA LYS A 20 -2.02 -5.84 -12.26
C LYS A 20 -3.15 -5.37 -13.18
N ASN A 21 -3.61 -6.23 -14.08
CA ASN A 21 -4.72 -5.92 -14.98
C ASN A 21 -5.98 -5.56 -14.18
N GLY A 22 -6.67 -4.48 -14.56
CA GLY A 22 -7.86 -4.01 -13.84
C GLY A 22 -7.69 -3.43 -12.44
N ASP A 23 -6.46 -3.38 -11.89
CA ASP A 23 -6.22 -2.89 -10.53
C ASP A 23 -5.70 -1.45 -10.56
N ALA A 24 -6.58 -0.50 -10.26
CA ALA A 24 -6.27 0.93 -10.16
C ALA A 24 -5.53 1.32 -8.88
N PHE A 25 -5.52 0.44 -7.86
CA PHE A 25 -4.95 0.71 -6.54
C PHE A 25 -3.53 0.17 -6.40
N PHE A 26 -3.13 -0.75 -7.29
CA PHE A 26 -1.78 -1.31 -7.27
C PHE A 26 -0.79 -0.38 -7.99
N PRO A 27 0.20 0.22 -7.27
CA PRO A 27 1.12 1.22 -7.82
C PRO A 27 2.15 0.66 -8.83
N GLY A 28 2.05 -0.62 -9.19
CA GLY A 28 3.02 -1.33 -10.00
C GLY A 28 4.23 -1.77 -9.18
N ARG A 29 4.84 -2.90 -9.56
CA ARG A 29 6.05 -3.42 -8.89
C ARG A 29 7.19 -3.49 -9.88
N LYS A 30 8.35 -2.97 -9.46
CA LYS A 30 9.60 -3.02 -10.23
C LYS A 30 10.22 -4.40 -10.05
N LEU A 31 10.44 -5.10 -11.16
CA LEU A 31 10.96 -6.46 -11.20
C LEU A 31 12.17 -6.54 -12.12
N VAL A 32 13.16 -7.29 -11.68
CA VAL A 32 14.43 -7.47 -12.37
C VAL A 32 14.39 -8.80 -13.10
N VAL A 33 14.46 -8.73 -14.43
CA VAL A 33 14.41 -9.88 -15.34
C VAL A 33 15.84 -10.24 -15.72
N ASN A 34 16.32 -11.34 -15.17
CA ASN A 34 17.61 -11.91 -15.55
C ASN A 34 17.41 -12.91 -16.70
N PRO A 35 17.77 -12.57 -17.95
CA PRO A 35 17.56 -13.44 -19.11
C PRO A 35 18.31 -14.78 -19.03
N ARG A 36 19.35 -14.89 -18.19
CA ARG A 36 20.05 -16.17 -17.94
C ARG A 36 19.30 -17.12 -17.01
N GLN A 37 18.49 -16.59 -16.10
CA GLN A 37 17.68 -17.40 -15.19
C GLN A 37 16.27 -17.64 -15.71
N LEU A 38 15.77 -16.70 -16.51
CA LEU A 38 14.45 -16.72 -17.11
C LEU A 38 14.64 -16.88 -18.61
N SER A 39 15.07 -18.05 -19.06
CA SER A 39 15.23 -18.36 -20.50
C SER A 39 13.87 -18.58 -21.18
N THR A 40 12.90 -19.13 -20.44
CA THR A 40 11.55 -19.41 -20.93
C THR A 40 10.57 -18.33 -20.47
N PHE A 41 9.63 -17.95 -21.34
CA PHE A 41 8.59 -16.98 -21.03
C PHE A 41 7.68 -17.45 -19.89
N ASP A 42 7.32 -18.73 -19.83
CA ASP A 42 6.50 -19.32 -18.76
C ASP A 42 7.15 -19.19 -17.37
N SER A 43 8.45 -19.48 -17.26
CA SER A 43 9.20 -19.31 -16.01
C SER A 43 9.20 -17.85 -15.55
N PHE A 44 9.26 -16.92 -16.50
CA PHE A 44 9.12 -15.49 -16.22
C PHE A 44 7.72 -15.12 -15.75
N LEU A 45 6.65 -15.64 -16.36
CA LEU A 45 5.28 -15.41 -15.88
C LEU A 45 5.06 -15.96 -14.46
N THR A 46 5.64 -17.11 -14.16
CA THR A 46 5.64 -17.69 -12.80
C THR A 46 6.41 -16.80 -11.83
N PHE A 47 7.59 -16.30 -12.24
CA PHE A 47 8.36 -15.33 -11.47
C PHE A 47 7.58 -14.04 -11.21
N LEU A 48 6.84 -13.54 -12.21
CA LEU A 48 5.96 -12.38 -12.05
C LEU A 48 4.81 -12.65 -11.08
N THR A 49 4.20 -13.83 -11.13
CA THR A 49 3.12 -14.21 -10.20
C THR A 49 3.60 -14.14 -8.75
N ARG A 50 4.78 -14.70 -8.47
CA ARG A 50 5.43 -14.59 -7.15
C ARG A 50 5.83 -13.17 -6.83
N GLY A 51 6.43 -12.47 -7.78
CA GLY A 51 6.94 -11.11 -7.63
C GLY A 51 5.86 -10.06 -7.46
N LEU A 52 4.63 -10.29 -7.93
CA LEU A 52 3.51 -9.37 -7.79
C LEU A 52 2.63 -9.65 -6.57
N GLU A 53 2.83 -10.79 -5.91
CA GLU A 53 1.95 -11.30 -4.84
C GLU A 53 0.48 -11.10 -5.25
N ALA A 54 0.19 -11.48 -6.49
CA ALA A 54 -1.13 -11.32 -7.07
C ALA A 54 -2.03 -12.45 -6.56
N SER A 55 -3.30 -12.14 -6.29
CA SER A 55 -4.31 -13.17 -5.99
C SER A 55 -4.62 -14.04 -7.21
N PHE A 56 -4.13 -13.66 -8.39
CA PHE A 56 -4.29 -14.39 -9.65
C PHE A 56 -2.94 -14.83 -10.21
N ALA A 57 -2.95 -15.96 -10.94
CA ALA A 57 -1.79 -16.42 -11.68
C ALA A 57 -1.63 -15.61 -12.97
N VAL A 58 -0.46 -15.02 -13.18
CA VAL A 58 -0.14 -14.27 -14.40
C VAL A 58 0.05 -15.27 -15.54
N ARG A 59 -0.72 -15.13 -16.61
CA ARG A 59 -0.60 -15.96 -17.83
C ARG A 59 -0.21 -15.16 -19.07
N ASN A 60 -0.47 -13.86 -19.06
CA ASN A 60 -0.22 -12.98 -20.19
C ASN A 60 0.35 -11.66 -19.70
N LEU A 61 1.20 -11.06 -20.53
CA LEU A 61 1.69 -9.70 -20.36
C LEU A 61 1.22 -8.83 -21.51
N TYR A 62 0.79 -7.63 -21.17
CA TYR A 62 0.33 -6.64 -22.12
C TYR A 62 1.14 -5.36 -21.98
N THR A 63 1.27 -4.62 -23.08
CA THR A 63 1.75 -3.25 -23.03
C THR A 63 0.61 -2.33 -22.58
N PRO A 64 0.84 -1.40 -21.63
CA PRO A 64 -0.22 -0.52 -21.12
C PRO A 64 -0.75 0.45 -22.18
N ARG A 65 0.10 0.85 -23.14
CA ARG A 65 -0.23 1.84 -24.17
C ARG A 65 -0.96 1.24 -25.38
N GLU A 66 -0.52 0.07 -25.82
CA GLU A 66 -0.98 -0.55 -27.08
C GLU A 66 -1.88 -1.77 -26.82
N GLY A 67 -1.91 -2.32 -25.60
CA GLY A 67 -2.66 -3.55 -25.30
C GLY A 67 -2.11 -4.77 -26.04
N ARG A 68 -0.86 -4.70 -26.51
CA ARG A 68 -0.21 -5.76 -27.27
C ARG A 68 0.33 -6.83 -26.34
N LYS A 69 0.06 -8.10 -26.64
CA LYS A 69 0.59 -9.26 -25.92
C LYS A 69 2.09 -9.39 -26.14
N VAL A 70 2.83 -9.49 -25.05
CA VAL A 70 4.25 -9.86 -25.06
C VAL A 70 4.31 -11.39 -25.00
N GLN A 71 4.93 -12.01 -25.99
CA GLN A 71 5.10 -13.48 -26.05
C GLN A 71 6.54 -13.92 -25.76
N HIS A 72 7.50 -13.01 -25.90
CA HIS A 72 8.92 -13.30 -25.74
C HIS A 72 9.60 -12.25 -24.87
N LEU A 73 10.66 -12.68 -24.19
CA LEU A 73 11.49 -11.86 -23.32
C LEU A 73 12.33 -10.83 -24.11
N ASP A 74 12.59 -11.09 -25.39
CA ASP A 74 13.23 -10.14 -26.30
C ASP A 74 12.39 -8.87 -26.49
N ASN A 75 11.06 -9.01 -26.53
CA ASN A 75 10.12 -7.89 -26.60
C ASN A 75 10.04 -7.09 -25.28
N LEU A 76 10.65 -7.58 -24.20
CA LEU A 76 10.80 -6.80 -22.97
C LEU A 76 11.93 -5.80 -23.14
N MET A 77 11.63 -4.55 -22.83
CA MET A 77 12.53 -3.42 -22.89
C MET A 77 12.92 -3.03 -21.46
N HIS A 78 14.18 -2.65 -21.26
CA HIS A 78 14.64 -2.16 -19.96
C HIS A 78 13.98 -0.80 -19.64
N GLY A 79 13.50 -0.64 -18.42
CA GLY A 79 12.81 0.56 -17.94
C GLY A 79 11.35 0.65 -18.37
N SER A 80 10.84 -0.31 -19.15
CA SER A 80 9.48 -0.26 -19.67
C SER A 80 8.44 -0.80 -18.70
N VAL A 81 7.21 -0.35 -18.94
CA VAL A 81 6.03 -0.68 -18.15
C VAL A 81 5.20 -1.75 -18.87
N TYR A 82 4.73 -2.73 -18.11
CA TYR A 82 3.88 -3.82 -18.59
C TYR A 82 2.71 -4.08 -17.64
N VAL A 83 1.68 -4.75 -18.15
CA VAL A 83 0.49 -5.13 -17.40
C VAL A 83 0.38 -6.65 -17.39
N ALA A 84 0.41 -7.24 -16.20
CA ALA A 84 0.21 -8.65 -15.97
C ALA A 84 -1.29 -8.97 -15.92
N ALA A 85 -1.70 -9.96 -16.71
CA ALA A 85 -3.07 -10.45 -16.77
C ALA A 85 -3.10 -11.98 -16.61
N GLY A 86 -4.14 -12.49 -15.97
CA GLY A 86 -4.41 -13.91 -15.87
C GLY A 86 -5.22 -14.43 -17.07
N GLN A 87 -6.35 -15.07 -16.76
CA GLN A 87 -7.37 -15.50 -17.72
C GLN A 87 -8.35 -14.38 -18.10
N GLU A 88 -8.27 -13.24 -17.42
CA GLU A 88 -9.09 -12.07 -17.65
C GLU A 88 -8.71 -11.32 -18.95
N HIS A 89 -9.70 -10.59 -19.49
CA HIS A 89 -9.52 -9.70 -20.62
C HIS A 89 -8.74 -8.45 -20.21
N PHE A 90 -7.88 -7.94 -21.09
CA PHE A 90 -7.14 -6.71 -20.86
C PHE A 90 -8.09 -5.54 -20.59
N LYS A 91 -7.94 -4.87 -19.46
CA LYS A 91 -8.69 -3.67 -19.11
C LYS A 91 -7.83 -2.46 -19.38
N LYS A 92 -8.29 -1.57 -20.26
CA LYS A 92 -7.57 -0.34 -20.56
C LYS A 92 -7.76 0.64 -19.39
N LEU A 93 -6.71 0.85 -18.62
CA LEU A 93 -6.61 1.90 -17.60
C LEU A 93 -5.39 2.79 -17.90
N ASP A 94 -5.40 3.99 -17.34
CA ASP A 94 -4.24 4.89 -17.32
C ASP A 94 -3.19 4.40 -16.32
N TYR A 95 -2.56 3.25 -16.64
CA TYR A 95 -1.57 2.60 -15.78
C TYR A 95 -0.38 3.50 -15.42
N SER A 96 -0.04 4.45 -16.29
CA SER A 96 0.99 5.46 -16.03
C SER A 96 0.57 6.48 -14.97
N ALA A 97 -0.73 6.81 -14.88
CA ALA A 97 -1.29 7.70 -13.87
C ALA A 97 -1.51 7.02 -12.50
N ILE A 98 -1.60 5.68 -12.47
CA ILE A 98 -1.61 4.86 -11.23
C ILE A 98 -0.26 4.94 -10.50
N THR A 99 0.78 5.57 -11.07
CA THR A 99 1.94 6.06 -10.29
C THR A 99 1.52 7.17 -9.32
N THR A 100 0.46 6.96 -8.55
CA THR A 100 0.01 7.82 -7.48
C THR A 100 1.11 7.82 -6.44
N LYS A 101 1.88 8.91 -6.50
CA LYS A 101 2.57 9.59 -5.41
C LYS A 101 2.90 8.62 -4.28
N LYS A 102 4.12 8.06 -4.32
CA LYS A 102 4.84 7.60 -3.12
C LYS A 102 4.27 8.39 -1.96
N PRO A 103 3.57 7.78 -0.98
CA PRO A 103 2.92 8.54 0.08
C PRO A 103 3.99 9.50 0.51
N GLN A 104 3.72 10.80 0.29
CA GLN A 104 4.66 11.84 0.65
C GLN A 104 4.94 11.46 2.08
N ASN A 105 6.19 11.05 2.34
CA ASN A 105 6.62 10.72 3.67
C ASN A 105 6.29 12.01 4.39
N LYS A 106 5.14 12.06 5.08
CA LYS A 106 4.67 13.26 5.75
C LYS A 106 5.82 13.42 6.70
N LYS A 107 6.72 14.37 6.40
CA LYS A 107 7.81 14.71 7.29
C LYS A 107 7.14 14.74 8.63
N GLU A 108 7.61 13.89 9.52
CA GLU A 108 7.13 13.78 10.88
C GLU A 108 7.29 15.19 11.43
N GLU A 109 6.26 16.01 11.22
CA GLU A 109 6.27 17.39 11.62
C GLU A 109 6.08 17.22 13.11
N GLN A 110 7.20 17.26 13.82
CA GLN A 110 7.25 17.14 15.26
C GLN A 110 6.19 18.09 15.80
N ILE A 111 5.04 17.52 16.18
CA ILE A 111 3.88 18.30 16.61
C ILE A 111 4.36 19.00 17.87
N ARG A 112 4.65 20.31 17.76
CA ARG A 112 5.00 21.10 18.93
C ARG A 112 3.75 21.14 19.80
N PRO A 113 3.82 20.68 21.06
CA PRO A 113 2.66 20.72 21.92
C PRO A 113 2.15 22.16 22.01
N VAL A 114 0.84 22.34 21.86
CA VAL A 114 0.20 23.64 22.01
C VAL A 114 0.44 24.10 23.44
N VAL A 115 1.16 25.20 23.60
CA VAL A 115 1.43 25.79 24.91
C VAL A 115 0.13 26.40 25.41
N HIS A 116 -0.52 25.75 26.38
CA HIS A 116 -1.61 26.36 27.13
C HIS A 116 -1.02 27.31 28.17
N SER A 117 -1.69 28.44 28.39
CA SER A 117 -1.35 29.35 29.48
C SER A 117 -1.43 28.62 30.81
N ARG A 118 -0.33 28.57 31.56
CA ARG A 118 -0.30 27.98 32.91
C ARG A 118 -0.98 28.93 33.89
N LEU A 119 -2.29 28.73 34.11
CA LEU A 119 -2.97 29.38 35.22
C LEU A 119 -2.53 28.72 36.52
N VAL A 120 -1.67 29.41 37.27
CA VAL A 120 -1.29 28.99 38.63
C VAL A 120 -2.41 29.41 39.57
N VAL A 121 -3.30 28.46 39.87
CA VAL A 121 -4.29 28.59 40.93
C VAL A 121 -3.94 27.62 42.06
N SER A 122 -3.93 28.11 43.30
CA SER A 122 -3.67 27.26 44.47
C SER A 122 -4.82 26.27 44.65
N ALA A 123 -4.57 24.98 44.45
CA ALA A 123 -5.48 23.93 44.85
C ALA A 123 -5.48 23.83 46.38
N ARG A 124 -6.40 24.54 47.05
CA ARG A 124 -6.76 24.18 48.43
C ARG A 124 -7.59 22.90 48.39
N CYS A 125 -6.91 21.77 48.18
CA CYS A 125 -7.49 20.46 48.37
C CYS A 125 -7.74 20.28 49.86
N LYS A 126 -9.01 20.38 50.28
CA LYS A 126 -9.42 19.94 51.62
C LYS A 126 -9.46 18.42 51.59
N LYS A 127 -8.63 17.77 52.42
CA LYS A 127 -8.70 16.32 52.64
C LYS A 127 -10.09 16.01 53.18
N ALA A 128 -10.85 15.17 52.47
CA ALA A 128 -12.11 14.65 52.99
C ALA A 128 -11.78 13.72 54.17
N THR A 129 -12.31 14.06 55.34
CA THR A 129 -12.33 13.16 56.50
C THR A 129 -13.19 11.95 56.16
N ASP A 130 -12.70 10.78 56.54
CA ASP A 130 -13.42 9.50 56.41
C ASP A 130 -14.60 9.50 57.39
N GLU A 131 -15.73 10.03 56.95
CA GLU A 131 -17.01 9.84 57.63
C GLU A 131 -17.97 9.20 56.64
N SER A 132 -18.32 7.94 56.90
CA SER A 132 -19.16 7.12 56.04
C SER A 132 -20.54 7.76 55.87
N CYS A 133 -20.85 8.17 54.65
CA CYS A 133 -22.13 8.80 54.33
C CYS A 133 -23.15 7.73 53.90
N THR A 134 -24.26 7.65 54.63
CA THR A 134 -25.41 6.82 54.26
C THR A 134 -26.18 7.48 53.12
N ILE A 135 -26.35 6.76 52.01
CA ILE A 135 -27.11 7.24 50.85
C ILE A 135 -28.51 6.64 50.90
N ASN A 136 -29.52 7.49 51.00
CA ASN A 136 -30.91 7.08 50.84
C ASN A 136 -31.31 7.17 49.37
N VAL A 137 -31.80 6.06 48.84
CA VAL A 137 -32.21 5.92 47.45
C VAL A 137 -33.73 5.87 47.39
N PHE A 138 -34.33 6.75 46.59
CA PHE A 138 -35.77 6.76 46.31
C PHE A 138 -35.98 6.43 44.83
N THR A 139 -37.00 5.63 44.53
CA THR A 139 -37.36 5.28 43.16
C THR A 139 -37.92 6.50 42.42
N ASN A 140 -37.47 6.68 41.19
CA ASN A 140 -37.84 7.79 40.34
C ASN A 140 -39.21 7.57 39.69
N GLY A 141 -40.28 8.08 40.31
CA GLY A 141 -41.53 8.35 39.58
C GLY A 141 -42.87 8.03 40.21
N GLU A 142 -43.11 8.28 41.51
CA GLU A 142 -44.48 8.47 42.01
C GLU A 142 -44.65 9.89 42.55
N VAL A 143 -45.44 10.69 41.83
CA VAL A 143 -46.04 11.92 42.38
C VAL A 143 -47.20 11.47 43.27
N LEU A 144 -46.93 11.10 44.52
CA LEU A 144 -47.99 11.02 45.51
C LEU A 144 -48.18 12.42 46.10
N LEU A 145 -49.24 13.06 45.63
CA LEU A 145 -49.80 14.28 46.16
C LEU A 145 -49.88 14.21 47.69
N LEU A 146 -49.28 15.22 48.32
CA LEU A 146 -49.65 15.68 49.67
C LEU A 146 -51.15 15.93 49.73
N GLN A 147 -51.86 15.13 50.51
CA GLN A 147 -53.05 15.56 51.25
C GLN A 147 -53.01 14.83 52.60
N PHE A 148 -52.59 15.56 53.64
CA PHE A 148 -53.04 15.27 55.00
C PHE A 148 -54.42 15.91 55.15
N GLU A 149 -55.44 15.09 55.37
CA GLU A 149 -56.36 15.19 56.52
C GLU A 149 -56.97 13.81 56.79
#